data_AF-A0A6M1YD41-F1
#
_entry.id   AF-A0A6M1YD41-F1
#
_cell.length_a   1.000
_cell.length_b   1.000
_cell.length_c   1.000
_cell.angle_alpha   90.00
_cell.angle_beta   90.00
_cell.angle_gamma   90.00
#
_symmetry.space_group_name_H-M   'P 1'
#
loop_
_entity.id
_entity.type
_entity.pdbx_description
1 polymer ?
#
loop_
_entity_poly.entity_id
_entity_poly.type
_entity_poly.pdbx_seq_one_letter_code
_entity_poly.pdbx_strand_id
1 'polypeptide(L)'
;AKHSDVDIVIVAACGERAGEVVEVLREFPRLIDAKTNEPLMNRTVIICNTSSMPVAAREASVYMAVTIAEYYRQMGLDILVLADSTSRWAQAMREMSGRLEEIPGEEAFPAYLASRIAAFYERAGVISLKDEKQGSLTIGGAVSPAGGNFEEPVTQATLSVVGAFWGLSRERSDARRYPAIDPLISWTKYLDQASKELNKYSDGWKRKVNKAQKILRDGNEILKRMEVIGEEGISIEDMILYLKAELYDMCYLQQNSFDPIDTYSPINRSVMMFDLLQTIFDKTFKFDSTDDARSFFLDLQNDLKNVNYLVFESSEFKELLKRIENKLNI
;
A
#
# COMPACT_ATOMS: atom_id res chain seq x y z
N ALA A 1 -9.87 0.89 -4.23
CA ALA A 1 -11.22 0.77 -4.83
C ALA A 1 -12.29 0.63 -3.73
N LYS A 2 -12.39 -0.52 -3.05
CA LYS A 2 -13.46 -0.78 -2.07
C LYS A 2 -13.50 0.18 -0.87
N HIS A 3 -12.34 0.39 -0.23
CA HIS A 3 -12.24 1.12 1.04
C HIS A 3 -11.65 2.53 0.90
N SER A 4 -11.46 3.01 -0.32
CA SER A 4 -10.92 4.36 -0.57
C SER A 4 -12.02 5.41 -0.41
N ASP A 5 -11.75 6.45 0.38
CA ASP A 5 -12.64 7.61 0.54
C ASP A 5 -12.48 8.58 -0.64
N VAL A 6 -13.03 8.17 -1.77
CA VAL A 6 -13.13 8.95 -3.01
C VAL A 6 -14.57 8.88 -3.49
N ASP A 7 -15.00 9.78 -4.36
CA ASP A 7 -16.35 9.73 -4.91
C ASP A 7 -16.43 8.74 -6.06
N ILE A 8 -15.43 8.71 -6.95
CA ILE A 8 -15.42 7.88 -8.15
C ILE A 8 -14.12 7.07 -8.25
N VAL A 9 -14.26 5.80 -8.64
CA VAL A 9 -13.15 4.90 -8.94
C VAL A 9 -13.12 4.63 -10.44
N ILE A 10 -11.95 4.71 -11.06
CA ILE A 10 -11.76 4.39 -12.47
C ILE A 10 -10.67 3.33 -12.54
N VAL A 11 -10.99 2.17 -13.12
CA VAL A 11 -10.05 1.06 -13.31
C VAL A 11 -9.70 0.96 -14.78
N ALA A 12 -8.44 1.19 -15.12
CA ALA A 12 -7.88 0.98 -16.45
C ALA A 12 -7.15 -0.37 -16.47
N ALA A 13 -7.87 -1.42 -16.84
CA ALA A 13 -7.31 -2.75 -17.05
C ALA A 13 -6.63 -2.82 -18.43
N CYS A 14 -5.33 -2.56 -18.47
CA CYS A 14 -4.52 -2.43 -19.67
C CYS A 14 -3.64 -3.66 -19.88
N GLY A 15 -3.94 -4.46 -20.90
CA GLY A 15 -3.14 -5.62 -21.29
C GLY A 15 -3.19 -6.78 -20.31
N GLU A 16 -4.20 -6.80 -19.44
CA GLU A 16 -4.42 -7.85 -18.44
C GLU A 16 -4.94 -9.15 -19.07
N ARG A 17 -4.84 -10.25 -18.32
CA ARG A 17 -5.37 -11.54 -18.78
C ARG A 17 -6.89 -11.49 -18.75
N ALA A 18 -7.53 -12.13 -19.73
CA ALA A 18 -8.98 -12.15 -19.82
C ALA A 18 -9.65 -12.71 -18.55
N GLY A 19 -9.01 -13.67 -17.87
CA GLY A 19 -9.50 -14.22 -16.61
C GLY A 19 -9.59 -13.19 -15.48
N GLU A 20 -8.54 -12.39 -15.29
CA GLU A 20 -8.45 -11.35 -14.26
C GLU A 20 -9.51 -10.26 -14.49
N VAL A 21 -9.70 -9.86 -15.75
CA VAL A 21 -10.76 -8.92 -16.13
C VAL A 21 -12.15 -9.48 -15.82
N VAL A 22 -12.40 -10.75 -16.16
CA VAL A 22 -13.71 -11.39 -15.91
C VAL A 22 -14.00 -11.46 -14.41
N GLU A 23 -12.99 -11.73 -13.59
CA GLU A 23 -13.08 -11.72 -12.14
C GLU A 23 -13.46 -10.32 -11.63
N VAL A 24 -12.73 -9.28 -12.03
CA VAL A 24 -13.04 -7.88 -11.70
C VAL A 24 -14.49 -7.53 -12.06
N LEU A 25 -14.94 -7.86 -13.27
CA LEU A 25 -16.31 -7.59 -13.73
C LEU A 25 -17.39 -8.38 -12.96
N ARG A 26 -17.05 -9.55 -12.40
CA ARG A 26 -17.99 -10.38 -11.61
C ARG A 26 -18.00 -10.01 -10.13
N GLU A 27 -16.87 -9.60 -9.58
CA GLU A 27 -16.72 -9.26 -8.17
C GLU A 27 -17.22 -7.86 -7.87
N PHE A 28 -16.88 -6.86 -8.69
CA PHE A 28 -17.21 -5.46 -8.40
C PHE A 28 -18.71 -5.19 -8.19
N PRO A 29 -19.64 -5.80 -8.95
CA PRO A 29 -21.07 -5.68 -8.68
C PRO A 29 -21.53 -6.32 -7.36
N ARG A 30 -20.76 -7.26 -6.80
CA ARG A 30 -21.06 -7.94 -5.52
C ARG A 30 -20.41 -7.27 -4.32
N LEU A 31 -19.38 -6.46 -4.55
CA LEU A 31 -18.74 -5.67 -3.51
C LEU A 31 -19.66 -4.52 -3.13
N ILE A 32 -20.00 -4.46 -1.85
CA ILE A 32 -20.75 -3.34 -1.27
C ILE A 32 -19.75 -2.26 -0.87
N ASP A 33 -20.01 -1.02 -1.28
CA ASP A 33 -19.26 0.15 -0.86
C ASP A 33 -19.57 0.45 0.61
N ALA A 34 -18.52 0.60 1.43
CA ALA A 34 -18.65 0.92 2.84
C ALA A 34 -19.30 2.30 3.09
N LYS A 35 -19.22 3.23 2.13
CA LYS A 35 -19.73 4.60 2.27
C LYS A 35 -21.22 4.72 1.93
N THR A 36 -21.64 4.11 0.82
CA THR A 36 -23.00 4.25 0.29
C THR A 36 -23.91 3.07 0.63
N ASN A 37 -23.32 1.93 1.04
CA ASN A 37 -24.01 0.65 1.17
C ASN A 37 -24.69 0.18 -0.14
N GLU A 38 -24.25 0.74 -1.28
CA GLU A 38 -24.66 0.36 -2.62
C GLU A 38 -23.58 -0.50 -3.29
N PRO A 39 -23.89 -1.19 -4.40
CA PRO A 39 -22.86 -1.87 -5.19
C PRO A 39 -21.74 -0.90 -5.60
N LEU A 40 -20.48 -1.30 -5.39
CA LEU A 40 -19.29 -0.52 -5.73
C LEU A 40 -19.27 -0.10 -7.22
N MET A 41 -19.93 -0.89 -8.07
CA MET A 41 -20.13 -0.60 -9.48
C MET A 41 -20.84 0.74 -9.74
N ASN A 42 -21.70 1.22 -8.84
CA ASN A 42 -22.45 2.48 -9.02
C ASN A 42 -21.54 3.72 -9.08
N ARG A 43 -20.32 3.62 -8.53
CA ARG A 43 -19.30 4.68 -8.57
C ARG A 43 -18.01 4.26 -9.28
N THR A 44 -18.06 3.16 -10.04
CA THR A 44 -16.87 2.62 -10.72
C THR A 44 -17.01 2.65 -12.23
N VAL A 45 -16.02 3.22 -12.93
CA VAL A 45 -15.86 3.10 -14.38
C VAL A 45 -14.74 2.11 -14.66
N ILE A 46 -15.02 1.07 -15.44
CA ILE A 46 -14.03 0.06 -15.83
C ILE A 46 -13.74 0.20 -17.31
N ILE A 47 -12.49 0.48 -17.65
CA ILE A 47 -11.98 0.48 -19.02
C ILE A 47 -11.12 -0.75 -19.16
N CYS A 48 -11.59 -1.69 -19.98
CA CYS A 48 -10.91 -2.95 -20.18
C CYS A 48 -10.33 -3.04 -21.59
N ASN A 49 -9.04 -3.35 -21.67
CA ASN A 49 -8.41 -3.84 -22.88
C ASN A 49 -7.53 -5.05 -22.53
N THR A 50 -7.92 -6.26 -22.92
CA THR A 50 -7.16 -7.48 -22.63
C THR A 50 -5.86 -7.57 -23.43
N SER A 51 -4.97 -8.48 -23.06
CA SER A 51 -3.70 -8.73 -23.78
C SER A 51 -3.88 -9.12 -25.26
N SER A 52 -4.98 -9.80 -25.61
CA SER A 52 -5.32 -10.21 -26.97
C SER A 52 -6.00 -9.13 -27.82
N MET A 53 -6.44 -8.03 -27.21
CA MET A 53 -7.04 -6.89 -27.92
C MET A 53 -5.95 -6.02 -28.59
N PRO A 54 -6.33 -5.18 -29.58
CA PRO A 54 -5.39 -4.37 -30.34
C PRO A 54 -4.44 -3.53 -29.47
N VAL A 55 -3.18 -3.46 -29.90
CA VAL A 55 -2.09 -2.79 -29.17
C VAL A 55 -2.37 -1.30 -28.99
N ALA A 56 -2.83 -0.63 -30.05
CA ALA A 56 -3.20 0.79 -29.99
C ALA A 56 -4.33 1.06 -28.97
N ALA A 57 -5.25 0.11 -28.79
CA ALA A 57 -6.32 0.22 -27.81
C ALA A 57 -5.82 0.07 -26.36
N ARG A 58 -4.69 -0.64 -26.12
CA ARG A 58 -4.01 -0.65 -24.81
C ARG A 58 -3.47 0.73 -24.44
N GLU A 59 -2.88 1.43 -25.40
CA GLU A 59 -2.41 2.79 -25.15
C GLU A 59 -3.59 3.76 -24.93
N ALA A 60 -4.63 3.66 -25.76
CA ALA A 60 -5.82 4.50 -25.63
C ALA A 60 -6.57 4.29 -24.30
N SER A 61 -6.58 3.07 -23.74
CA SER A 61 -7.32 2.77 -22.50
C SER A 61 -6.83 3.59 -21.32
N VAL A 62 -5.51 3.74 -21.17
CA VAL A 62 -4.88 4.52 -20.10
C VAL A 62 -5.23 5.99 -20.23
N TYR A 63 -5.10 6.56 -21.44
CA TYR A 63 -5.46 7.96 -21.68
C TYR A 63 -6.95 8.23 -21.53
N MET A 64 -7.81 7.30 -21.94
CA MET A 64 -9.25 7.42 -21.76
C MET A 64 -9.61 7.44 -20.28
N ALA A 65 -8.98 6.59 -19.46
CA ALA A 65 -9.22 6.55 -18.02
C ALA A 65 -8.94 7.87 -17.34
N VAL A 66 -7.74 8.42 -17.55
CA VAL A 66 -7.37 9.71 -16.94
C VAL A 66 -8.20 10.88 -17.49
N THR A 67 -8.63 10.83 -18.75
CA THR A 67 -9.48 11.89 -19.33
C THR A 67 -10.88 11.89 -18.74
N ILE A 68 -11.47 10.70 -18.52
CA ILE A 68 -12.74 10.57 -17.79
C ILE A 68 -12.56 11.02 -16.33
N ALA A 69 -11.42 10.70 -15.72
CA ALA A 69 -11.09 11.14 -14.37
C ALA A 69 -11.05 12.66 -14.25
N GLU A 70 -10.43 13.34 -15.21
CA GLU A 70 -10.38 14.79 -15.26
C GLU A 70 -11.75 15.44 -15.43
N TYR A 71 -12.62 14.83 -16.23
CA TYR A 71 -14.00 15.30 -16.39
C TYR A 71 -14.74 15.31 -15.05
N TYR A 72 -14.67 14.22 -14.28
CA TYR A 72 -15.28 14.17 -12.95
C TYR A 72 -14.56 15.07 -11.94
N ARG A 73 -13.23 15.20 -12.03
CA ARG A 73 -12.47 16.14 -11.19
C ARG A 73 -12.94 17.58 -11.41
N GLN A 74 -13.28 17.95 -12.63
CA GLN A 74 -13.85 19.27 -12.97
C GLN A 74 -15.24 19.53 -12.35
N MET A 75 -15.93 18.48 -11.86
CA MET A 75 -17.16 18.62 -11.09
C MET A 75 -16.93 18.86 -9.59
N GLY A 76 -15.67 18.86 -9.15
CA GLY A 76 -15.30 19.03 -7.74
C GLY A 76 -15.42 17.75 -6.93
N LEU A 77 -15.21 16.60 -7.60
CA LEU A 77 -15.22 15.29 -6.97
C LEU A 77 -13.78 14.81 -6.69
N ASP A 78 -13.66 13.84 -5.80
CA ASP A 78 -12.43 13.10 -5.53
C ASP A 78 -12.38 11.79 -6.32
N ILE A 79 -11.36 11.61 -7.17
CA ILE A 79 -11.27 10.49 -8.11
C ILE A 79 -10.03 9.64 -7.82
N LEU A 80 -10.18 8.32 -7.84
CA LEU A 80 -9.08 7.36 -7.86
C LEU A 80 -9.01 6.66 -9.22
N VAL A 81 -7.91 6.81 -9.95
CA VAL A 81 -7.59 6.00 -11.13
C VAL A 81 -6.62 4.89 -10.73
N LEU A 82 -6.98 3.64 -11.04
CA LEU A 82 -6.11 2.48 -10.93
C LEU A 82 -5.72 2.02 -12.33
N ALA A 83 -4.45 2.16 -12.70
CA ALA A 83 -3.92 1.72 -13.99
C ALA A 83 -3.17 0.40 -13.80
N ASP A 84 -3.81 -0.70 -14.21
CA ASP A 84 -3.29 -2.05 -14.04
C ASP A 84 -3.20 -2.77 -15.40
N SER A 85 -2.02 -2.96 -16.00
CA SER A 85 -0.70 -2.51 -15.56
C SER A 85 -0.05 -1.51 -16.51
N THR A 86 0.66 -0.54 -15.94
CA THR A 86 1.40 0.48 -16.70
C THR A 86 2.61 -0.12 -17.44
N SER A 87 3.10 -1.28 -17.01
CA SER A 87 4.10 -2.05 -17.76
C SER A 87 3.56 -2.57 -19.10
N ARG A 88 2.30 -3.02 -19.15
CA ARG A 88 1.67 -3.45 -20.42
C ARG A 88 1.39 -2.27 -21.34
N TRP A 89 1.09 -1.10 -20.77
CA TRP A 89 1.02 0.15 -21.52
C TRP A 89 2.38 0.51 -22.14
N ALA A 90 3.47 0.43 -21.37
CA ALA A 90 4.81 0.65 -21.89
C ALA A 90 5.20 -0.36 -22.99
N GLN A 91 4.83 -1.62 -22.84
CA GLN A 91 5.03 -2.63 -23.89
C GLN A 91 4.24 -2.33 -25.16
N ALA A 92 3.03 -1.76 -25.03
CA ALA A 92 2.25 -1.31 -26.19
C ALA A 92 2.95 -0.16 -26.93
N MET A 93 3.50 0.81 -26.19
CA MET A 93 4.33 1.89 -26.76
C MET A 93 5.57 1.32 -27.47
N ARG A 94 6.23 0.32 -26.87
CA ARG A 94 7.37 -0.38 -27.49
C ARG A 94 7.00 -1.05 -28.82
N GLU A 95 5.89 -1.78 -28.85
CA GLU A 95 5.46 -2.48 -30.06
C GLU A 95 5.04 -1.50 -31.17
N MET A 96 4.37 -0.39 -30.82
CA MET A 96 4.02 0.66 -31.77
C MET A 96 5.26 1.36 -32.33
N SER A 97 6.21 1.71 -31.46
CA SER A 97 7.50 2.31 -31.84
C SER A 97 8.28 1.42 -32.81
N GLY A 98 8.34 0.11 -32.54
CA GLY A 98 8.98 -0.86 -33.44
C GLY A 98 8.29 -0.97 -34.81
N ARG A 99 6.95 -0.87 -34.86
CA ARG A 99 6.20 -0.86 -36.14
C ARG A 99 6.41 0.43 -36.95
N LEU A 100 6.69 1.53 -36.27
CA LEU A 100 7.04 2.81 -36.88
C LEU A 100 8.51 2.88 -37.30
N GLU A 101 9.29 1.82 -37.05
CA GLU A 101 10.73 1.75 -37.31
C GLU A 101 11.52 2.87 -36.61
N GLU A 102 11.04 3.29 -35.44
CA GLU A 102 11.75 4.26 -34.60
C GLU A 102 13.03 3.65 -34.03
N ILE A 103 14.02 4.51 -33.77
CA ILE A 103 15.27 4.07 -33.14
C ILE A 103 14.97 3.65 -31.70
N PRO A 104 15.24 2.39 -31.31
CA PRO A 104 14.98 1.92 -29.96
C PRO A 104 15.91 2.60 -28.95
N GLY A 105 15.37 2.93 -27.78
CA GLY A 105 16.13 3.35 -26.61
C GLY A 105 16.52 2.16 -25.72
N GLU A 106 16.64 2.42 -24.42
CA GLU A 106 16.97 1.40 -23.41
C GLU A 106 15.96 0.24 -23.41
N GLU A 107 16.47 -0.99 -23.36
CA GLU A 107 15.69 -2.24 -23.42
C GLU A 107 14.62 -2.28 -24.55
N ALA A 108 14.93 -1.62 -25.66
CA ALA A 108 14.09 -1.47 -26.83
C ALA A 108 12.80 -0.64 -26.63
N PHE A 109 12.63 0.05 -25.51
CA PHE A 109 11.54 1.02 -25.35
C PHE A 109 11.78 2.29 -26.18
N PRO A 110 10.72 3.03 -26.56
CA PRO A 110 10.89 4.30 -27.25
C PRO A 110 11.59 5.34 -26.36
N ALA A 111 12.39 6.22 -26.96
CA ALA A 111 13.08 7.30 -26.25
C ALA A 111 12.14 8.24 -25.47
N TYR A 112 10.86 8.33 -25.88
CA TYR A 112 9.84 9.15 -25.22
C TYR A 112 9.13 8.46 -24.05
N LEU A 113 9.46 7.21 -23.69
CA LEU A 113 8.78 6.46 -22.62
C LEU A 113 8.65 7.28 -21.33
N ALA A 114 9.77 7.81 -20.82
CA ALA A 114 9.79 8.57 -19.58
C ALA A 114 8.92 9.83 -19.67
N SER A 115 8.97 10.55 -20.79
CA SER A 115 8.16 11.76 -21.00
C SER A 115 6.65 11.44 -21.06
N ARG A 116 6.25 10.29 -21.61
CA ARG A 116 4.84 9.85 -21.65
C ARG A 116 4.33 9.46 -20.27
N ILE A 117 5.14 8.71 -19.52
CA ILE A 117 4.83 8.35 -18.12
C ILE A 117 4.70 9.62 -17.28
N ALA A 118 5.64 10.56 -17.40
CA ALA A 118 5.57 11.84 -16.71
C ALA A 118 4.29 12.62 -17.07
N ALA A 119 4.01 12.79 -18.36
CA ALA A 119 2.81 13.48 -18.82
C ALA A 119 1.50 12.82 -18.34
N PHE A 120 1.50 11.49 -18.13
CA PHE A 120 0.36 10.79 -17.55
C PHE A 120 0.20 11.07 -16.05
N TYR A 121 1.27 10.93 -15.27
CA TYR A 121 1.19 11.13 -13.80
C TYR A 121 1.04 12.60 -13.40
N GLU A 122 1.59 13.55 -14.15
CA GLU A 122 1.44 15.00 -13.92
C GLU A 122 -0.01 15.50 -14.10
N ARG A 123 -0.89 14.69 -14.71
CA ARG A 123 -2.33 15.00 -14.75
C ARG A 123 -3.01 14.80 -13.40
N ALA A 124 -2.40 14.03 -12.50
CA ALA A 124 -2.88 13.83 -11.14
C ALA A 124 -2.77 15.12 -10.30
N GLY A 125 -3.38 15.10 -9.11
CA GLY A 125 -3.31 16.19 -8.15
C GLY A 125 -4.63 16.91 -7.93
N VAL A 126 -4.60 17.83 -6.96
CA VAL A 126 -5.72 18.65 -6.53
C VAL A 126 -5.73 19.94 -7.34
N ILE A 127 -6.88 20.30 -7.91
CA ILE A 127 -7.07 21.56 -8.63
C ILE A 127 -8.13 22.41 -7.94
N SER A 128 -7.95 23.73 -7.99
CA SER A 128 -8.99 24.69 -7.61
C SER A 128 -9.86 25.00 -8.83
N LEU A 129 -11.17 24.88 -8.68
CA LEU A 129 -12.16 25.18 -9.71
C LEU A 129 -12.57 26.66 -9.64
N LYS A 130 -13.26 27.13 -10.67
CA LYS A 130 -13.72 28.54 -10.76
C LYS A 130 -14.63 28.96 -9.60
N ASP A 131 -15.38 28.01 -9.05
CA ASP A 131 -16.34 28.24 -7.96
C ASP A 131 -15.72 27.99 -6.57
N GLU A 132 -14.39 28.11 -6.43
CA GLU A 132 -13.60 27.85 -5.20
C GLU A 132 -13.66 26.41 -4.66
N LYS A 133 -14.45 25.53 -5.28
CA LYS A 133 -14.45 24.09 -5.01
C LYS A 133 -13.11 23.47 -5.43
N GLN A 134 -12.73 22.40 -4.74
CA GLN A 134 -11.58 21.58 -5.11
C GLN A 134 -12.05 20.27 -5.72
N GLY A 135 -11.29 19.74 -6.66
CA GLY A 135 -11.41 18.37 -7.12
C GLY A 135 -10.04 17.71 -7.10
N SER A 136 -9.98 16.44 -6.71
CA SER A 136 -8.73 15.69 -6.64
C SER A 136 -8.70 14.51 -7.61
N LEU A 137 -7.52 14.24 -8.15
CA LEU A 137 -7.25 13.04 -8.94
C LEU A 137 -6.04 12.33 -8.36
N THR A 138 -6.25 11.15 -7.81
CA THR A 138 -5.20 10.25 -7.36
C THR A 138 -5.01 9.15 -8.39
N ILE A 139 -3.77 8.91 -8.82
CA ILE A 139 -3.43 7.85 -9.77
C ILE A 139 -2.56 6.81 -9.07
N GLY A 140 -3.02 5.56 -9.01
CA GLY A 140 -2.24 4.39 -8.63
C GLY A 140 -1.94 3.55 -9.86
N GLY A 141 -0.66 3.39 -10.21
CA GLY A 141 -0.26 2.51 -11.32
C GLY A 141 0.41 1.25 -10.80
N ALA A 142 0.00 0.09 -11.30
CA ALA A 142 0.67 -1.17 -11.06
C ALA A 142 1.77 -1.37 -12.12
N VAL A 143 3.01 -1.50 -11.65
CA VAL A 143 4.18 -1.80 -12.49
C VAL A 143 4.59 -3.24 -12.20
N SER A 144 4.71 -4.04 -13.26
CA SER A 144 4.99 -5.47 -13.20
C SER A 144 6.34 -5.77 -13.86
N PRO A 145 7.47 -5.43 -13.21
CA PRO A 145 8.80 -5.60 -13.78
C PRO A 145 9.14 -7.08 -13.95
N ALA A 146 9.87 -7.40 -15.02
CA ALA A 146 10.32 -8.77 -15.26
C ALA A 146 11.25 -9.24 -14.11
N GLY A 147 10.90 -10.36 -13.49
CA GLY A 147 11.70 -10.93 -12.40
C GLY A 147 11.75 -10.10 -11.11
N GLY A 148 10.93 -9.05 -10.96
CA GLY A 148 10.98 -8.15 -9.81
C GLY A 148 12.13 -7.14 -9.86
N ASN A 149 12.77 -6.93 -11.02
CA ASN A 149 13.85 -5.97 -11.16
C ASN A 149 13.32 -4.52 -11.23
N PHE A 150 13.45 -3.76 -10.14
CA PHE A 150 13.04 -2.36 -10.11
C PHE A 150 13.92 -1.41 -10.94
N GLU A 151 15.06 -1.89 -11.46
CA GLU A 151 15.96 -1.10 -12.31
C GLU A 151 15.50 -1.01 -13.78
N GLU A 152 14.44 -1.73 -14.18
CA GLU A 152 13.94 -1.65 -15.56
C GLU A 152 13.45 -0.23 -15.92
N PRO A 153 13.50 0.17 -17.20
CA PRO A 153 13.18 1.54 -17.63
C PRO A 153 11.78 2.03 -17.22
N VAL A 154 10.76 1.16 -17.23
CA VAL A 154 9.38 1.53 -16.87
C VAL A 154 9.27 1.87 -15.39
N THR A 155 9.92 1.07 -14.53
CA THR A 155 9.92 1.30 -13.09
C THR A 155 10.71 2.56 -12.76
N GLN A 156 11.90 2.74 -13.31
CA GLN A 156 12.72 3.94 -13.08
C GLN A 156 12.03 5.22 -13.54
N ALA A 157 11.44 5.21 -14.74
CA ALA A 157 10.65 6.34 -15.23
C ALA A 157 9.47 6.66 -14.33
N THR A 158 8.76 5.65 -13.82
CA THR A 158 7.63 5.83 -12.90
C THR A 158 8.09 6.40 -11.55
N LEU A 159 9.13 5.81 -10.93
CA LEU A 159 9.69 6.25 -9.64
C LEU A 159 10.18 7.70 -9.68
N SER A 160 10.63 8.18 -10.84
CA SER A 160 11.11 9.56 -11.00
C SER A 160 10.00 10.61 -10.85
N VAL A 161 8.74 10.25 -11.15
CA VAL A 161 7.61 11.20 -11.16
C VAL A 161 6.61 10.99 -10.02
N VAL A 162 6.45 9.77 -9.52
CA VAL A 162 5.47 9.49 -8.47
C VAL A 162 5.87 10.08 -7.11
N GLY A 163 4.85 10.33 -6.29
CA GLY A 163 5.04 10.82 -4.92
C GLY A 163 5.10 9.74 -3.84
N ALA A 164 4.74 8.50 -4.16
CA ALA A 164 4.83 7.37 -3.24
C ALA A 164 5.10 6.07 -4.00
N PHE A 165 5.70 5.12 -3.31
CA PHE A 165 6.05 3.81 -3.84
C PHE A 165 5.71 2.72 -2.81
N TRP A 166 4.92 1.74 -3.24
CA TRP A 166 4.65 0.51 -2.49
C TRP A 166 5.37 -0.64 -3.19
N GLY A 167 6.55 -0.99 -2.70
CA GLY A 167 7.33 -2.10 -3.22
C GLY A 167 6.77 -3.41 -2.71
N LEU A 168 6.14 -4.19 -3.59
CA LEU A 168 5.71 -5.55 -3.26
C LEU A 168 6.92 -6.50 -3.28
N SER A 169 7.05 -7.33 -2.26
CA SER A 169 8.14 -8.30 -2.10
C SER A 169 7.63 -9.73 -2.23
N ARG A 170 8.32 -10.50 -3.07
CA ARG A 170 8.06 -11.93 -3.23
C ARG A 170 8.36 -12.69 -1.92
N GLU A 171 9.43 -12.34 -1.23
CA GLU A 171 9.82 -12.97 0.04
C GLU A 171 8.71 -12.82 1.09
N ARG A 172 8.11 -11.63 1.17
CA ARG A 172 6.96 -11.39 2.07
C ARG A 172 5.73 -12.20 1.67
N SER A 173 5.44 -12.28 0.38
CA SER A 173 4.33 -13.09 -0.16
C SER A 173 4.52 -14.58 0.15
N ASP A 174 5.71 -15.13 -0.07
CA ASP A 174 6.06 -16.52 0.19
C ASP A 174 5.99 -16.83 1.70
N ALA A 175 6.35 -15.85 2.55
CA ALA A 175 6.19 -15.91 4.00
C ALA A 175 4.74 -15.65 4.49
N ARG A 176 3.77 -15.51 3.58
CA ARG A 176 2.35 -15.23 3.86
C ARG A 176 2.10 -13.95 4.68
N ARG A 177 2.98 -12.95 4.54
CA ARG A 177 2.84 -11.63 5.15
C ARG A 177 2.09 -10.71 4.17
N TYR A 178 0.77 -10.55 4.38
CA TYR A 178 -0.10 -9.76 3.51
C TYR A 178 -0.63 -8.48 4.20
N PRO A 179 -0.77 -7.35 3.48
CA PRO A 179 -0.32 -7.14 2.10
C PRO A 179 1.20 -7.25 1.98
N ALA A 180 1.70 -7.82 0.87
CA ALA A 180 3.12 -8.14 0.67
C ALA A 180 3.98 -6.90 0.37
N ILE A 181 3.62 -5.75 0.93
CA ILE A 181 4.36 -4.48 0.83
C ILE A 181 5.56 -4.57 1.76
N ASP A 182 6.75 -4.36 1.21
CA ASP A 182 7.97 -4.32 1.98
C ASP A 182 8.19 -2.90 2.55
N PRO A 183 8.15 -2.73 3.88
CA PRO A 183 8.24 -1.43 4.52
C PRO A 183 9.64 -0.81 4.47
N LEU A 184 10.68 -1.58 4.14
CA LEU A 184 12.07 -1.10 4.08
C LEU A 184 12.41 -0.46 2.74
N ILE A 185 11.81 -0.95 1.64
CA ILE A 185 12.00 -0.41 0.29
C ILE A 185 10.91 0.61 -0.11
N SER A 186 9.73 0.52 0.51
CA SER A 186 8.61 1.44 0.25
C SER A 186 8.85 2.83 0.84
N TRP A 187 8.32 3.86 0.18
CA TRP A 187 8.50 5.25 0.62
C TRP A 187 7.34 6.15 0.19
N THR A 188 7.25 7.32 0.82
CA THR A 188 6.30 8.37 0.46
C THR A 188 6.89 9.75 0.69
N LYS A 189 6.64 10.68 -0.25
CA LYS A 189 6.96 12.11 -0.12
C LYS A 189 5.88 12.88 0.65
N TYR A 190 4.75 12.23 0.94
CA TYR A 190 3.57 12.87 1.53
C TYR A 190 3.48 12.79 3.06
N LEU A 191 4.53 12.29 3.74
CA LEU A 191 4.51 12.08 5.19
C LEU A 191 4.28 13.40 5.95
N ASP A 192 4.84 14.51 5.48
CA ASP A 192 4.65 15.82 6.10
C ASP A 192 3.21 16.32 6.00
N GLN A 193 2.60 16.20 4.82
CA GLN A 193 1.21 16.57 4.57
C GLN A 193 0.27 15.66 5.35
N ALA A 194 0.48 14.35 5.30
CA ALA A 194 -0.30 13.38 6.06
C ALA A 194 -0.18 13.63 7.57
N SER A 195 1.01 13.97 8.07
CA SER A 195 1.20 14.27 9.49
C SER A 195 0.41 15.49 9.95
N LYS A 196 0.19 16.51 9.10
CA LYS A 196 -0.63 17.68 9.47
C LYS A 196 -2.08 17.27 9.75
N GLU A 197 -2.61 16.37 8.94
CA GLU A 197 -3.96 15.84 9.11
C GLU A 197 -4.05 14.86 10.28
N LEU A 198 -3.07 13.96 10.42
CA LEU A 198 -3.08 12.90 11.43
C LEU A 198 -2.75 13.39 12.85
N ASN A 199 -2.09 14.54 12.99
CA ASN A 199 -1.89 15.19 14.29
C ASN A 199 -3.22 15.57 14.97
N LYS A 200 -4.33 15.68 14.24
CA LYS A 200 -5.67 15.89 14.83
C LYS A 200 -6.12 14.71 15.69
N TYR A 201 -5.61 13.51 15.40
CA TYR A 201 -5.93 12.27 16.12
C TYR A 201 -4.84 11.88 17.11
N SER A 202 -3.58 12.10 16.75
CA SER A 202 -2.45 11.73 17.60
C SER A 202 -1.21 12.58 17.32
N ASP A 203 -0.75 13.28 18.36
CA ASP A 203 0.32 14.25 18.26
C ASP A 203 1.67 13.64 17.85
N GLY A 204 2.40 14.38 17.01
CA GLY A 204 3.74 14.03 16.59
C GLY A 204 3.77 12.81 15.65
N TRP A 205 2.78 12.68 14.77
CA TRP A 205 2.61 11.54 13.88
C TRP A 205 3.88 11.22 13.07
N LYS A 206 4.47 12.21 12.39
CA LYS A 206 5.72 12.03 11.64
C LYS A 206 6.84 11.43 12.49
N ARG A 207 7.01 11.90 13.73
CA ARG A 207 8.04 11.38 14.66
C ARG A 207 7.76 9.91 15.00
N LYS A 208 6.51 9.56 15.28
CA LYS A 208 6.08 8.19 15.59
C LYS A 208 6.32 7.24 14.42
N VAL A 209 5.99 7.66 13.19
CA VAL A 209 6.25 6.90 11.96
C VAL A 209 7.75 6.70 11.73
N ASN A 210 8.56 7.76 11.85
CA ASN A 210 10.01 7.65 11.68
C ASN A 210 10.64 6.71 12.71
N LYS A 211 10.16 6.74 13.96
CA LYS A 211 10.60 5.81 15.01
C LYS A 211 10.23 4.36 14.68
N ALA A 212 9.00 4.12 14.23
CA ALA A 212 8.55 2.80 13.82
C ALA A 212 9.37 2.25 12.63
N GLN A 213 9.67 3.09 11.63
CA GLN A 213 10.57 2.73 10.54
C GLN A 213 11.99 2.42 11.01
N LYS A 214 12.51 3.18 11.98
CA LYS A 214 13.81 2.88 12.59
C LYS A 214 13.82 1.51 13.27
N ILE A 215 12.79 1.19 14.04
CA ILE A 215 12.67 -0.12 14.70
C ILE A 215 12.67 -1.28 13.69
N LEU A 216 11.98 -1.13 12.55
CA LEU A 216 12.03 -2.13 11.48
C LEU A 216 13.43 -2.27 10.87
N ARG A 217 14.12 -1.16 10.62
CA ARG A 217 15.49 -1.18 10.07
C ARG A 217 16.46 -1.85 11.03
N ASP A 218 16.46 -1.40 12.29
CA ASP A 218 17.35 -1.95 13.33
C ASP A 218 17.05 -3.43 13.57
N GLY A 219 15.76 -3.82 13.63
CA GLY A 219 15.35 -5.23 13.75
C GLY A 219 15.80 -6.09 12.57
N ASN A 220 15.74 -5.58 11.35
CA ASN A 220 16.22 -6.28 10.16
C ASN A 220 17.76 -6.39 10.12
N GLU A 221 18.49 -5.41 10.63
CA GLU A 221 19.94 -5.53 10.80
C GLU A 221 20.31 -6.61 11.81
N ILE A 222 19.55 -6.71 12.92
CA ILE A 222 19.74 -7.75 13.93
C ILE A 222 19.41 -9.13 13.34
N LEU A 223 18.33 -9.25 12.54
CA LEU A 223 18.01 -10.48 11.81
C LEU A 223 19.17 -10.95 10.93
N LYS A 224 19.74 -10.05 10.12
CA LYS A 224 20.90 -10.37 9.28
C LYS A 224 22.12 -10.82 10.09
N ARG A 225 22.33 -10.25 11.28
CA ARG A 225 23.40 -10.71 12.18
C ARG A 225 23.08 -12.10 12.72
N MET A 226 21.86 -12.34 13.20
CA MET A 226 21.38 -13.65 13.67
C MET A 226 21.60 -14.76 12.65
N GLU A 227 21.33 -14.50 11.37
CA GLU A 227 21.53 -15.46 10.29
C GLU A 227 23.00 -15.87 10.10
N VAL A 228 23.96 -15.02 10.50
CA VAL A 228 25.40 -15.26 10.34
C VAL A 228 26.01 -15.88 11.59
N ILE A 229 25.73 -15.34 12.77
CA ILE A 229 26.38 -15.76 14.03
C ILE A 229 25.54 -16.73 14.87
N GLY A 230 24.27 -16.93 14.52
CA GLY A 230 23.31 -17.67 15.32
C GLY A 230 22.68 -16.82 16.42
N GLU A 231 21.53 -17.25 16.93
CA GLU A 231 20.75 -16.50 17.93
C GLU A 231 21.47 -16.36 19.27
N GLU A 232 22.27 -17.36 19.65
CA GLU A 232 23.06 -17.35 20.89
C GLU A 232 24.11 -16.23 20.93
N GLY A 233 24.49 -15.70 19.76
CA GLY A 233 25.46 -14.62 19.61
C GLY A 233 24.87 -13.21 19.81
N ILE A 234 23.57 -13.08 20.05
CA ILE A 234 22.89 -11.78 20.13
C ILE A 234 22.59 -11.39 21.58
N SER A 235 22.77 -10.11 21.88
CA SER A 235 22.44 -9.56 23.20
C SER A 235 20.93 -9.62 23.47
N ILE A 236 20.53 -9.77 24.73
CA ILE A 236 19.10 -9.76 25.11
C ILE A 236 18.42 -8.44 24.67
N GLU A 237 19.14 -7.32 24.72
CA GLU A 237 18.64 -6.01 24.28
C GLU A 237 18.33 -5.98 22.78
N ASP A 238 19.23 -6.49 21.95
CA ASP A 238 19.03 -6.62 20.50
C ASP A 238 17.89 -7.61 20.20
N MET A 239 17.82 -8.73 20.92
CA MET A 239 16.71 -9.68 20.77
C MET A 239 15.35 -9.02 21.06
N ILE A 240 15.24 -8.21 22.11
CA ILE A 240 14.02 -7.47 22.43
C ILE A 240 13.68 -6.47 21.31
N LEU A 241 14.68 -5.77 20.75
CA LEU A 241 14.46 -4.83 19.65
C LEU A 241 13.96 -5.55 18.39
N TYR A 242 14.55 -6.69 18.04
CA TYR A 242 14.07 -7.55 16.96
C TYR A 242 12.63 -8.04 17.21
N LEU A 243 12.32 -8.50 18.42
CA LEU A 243 10.97 -8.96 18.76
C LEU A 243 9.93 -7.83 18.69
N LYS A 244 10.30 -6.59 19.04
CA LYS A 244 9.45 -5.41 18.83
C LYS A 244 9.21 -5.14 17.35
N ALA A 245 10.23 -5.29 16.51
CA ALA A 245 10.10 -5.11 15.06
C ALA A 245 9.17 -6.18 14.44
N GLU A 246 9.34 -7.45 14.80
CA GLU A 246 8.47 -8.53 14.35
C GLU A 246 7.03 -8.38 14.87
N LEU A 247 6.84 -7.92 16.12
CA LEU A 247 5.52 -7.61 16.65
C LEU A 247 4.83 -6.49 15.85
N TYR A 248 5.56 -5.45 15.48
CA TYR A 248 5.01 -4.38 14.65
C TYR A 248 4.59 -4.88 13.27
N ASP A 249 5.45 -5.68 12.63
CA ASP A 249 5.15 -6.27 11.33
C ASP A 249 3.90 -7.17 11.37
N MET A 250 3.85 -8.10 12.33
CA MET A 250 2.78 -9.09 12.46
C MET A 250 1.44 -8.52 12.89
N CYS A 251 1.44 -7.50 13.75
CA CYS A 251 0.21 -7.02 14.39
C CYS A 251 -0.35 -5.74 13.77
N TYR A 252 0.42 -5.01 12.96
CA TYR A 252 -0.02 -3.73 12.42
C TYR A 252 0.16 -3.58 10.91
N LEU A 253 1.28 -4.08 10.37
CA LEU A 253 1.53 -3.99 8.92
C LEU A 253 0.79 -5.07 8.14
N GLN A 254 0.54 -6.22 8.76
CA GLN A 254 -0.24 -7.29 8.18
C GLN A 254 -1.74 -7.07 8.39
N GLN A 255 -2.51 -7.32 7.34
CA GLN A 255 -3.96 -7.14 7.31
C GLN A 255 -4.60 -8.16 6.36
N ASN A 256 -5.63 -8.86 6.84
CA ASN A 256 -6.34 -9.88 6.07
C ASN A 256 -7.50 -9.26 5.28
N SER A 257 -7.32 -9.10 3.96
CA SER A 257 -8.34 -8.55 3.06
C SER A 257 -9.61 -9.38 2.95
N PHE A 258 -9.56 -10.67 3.30
CA PHE A 258 -10.69 -11.62 3.22
C PHE A 258 -11.50 -11.71 4.51
N ASP A 259 -10.97 -11.21 5.63
CA ASP A 259 -11.70 -11.20 6.90
C ASP A 259 -12.72 -10.05 6.93
N PRO A 260 -13.96 -10.27 7.40
CA PRO A 260 -14.99 -9.22 7.39
C PRO A 260 -14.65 -8.01 8.27
N ILE A 261 -13.81 -8.17 9.29
CA ILE A 261 -13.44 -7.11 10.23
C ILE A 261 -12.08 -6.55 9.86
N ASP A 262 -11.07 -7.40 9.68
CA ASP A 262 -9.69 -6.97 9.43
C ASP A 262 -9.51 -6.42 8.00
N THR A 263 -10.44 -6.65 7.06
CA THR A 263 -10.38 -6.05 5.70
C THR A 263 -10.34 -4.52 5.70
N TYR A 264 -10.83 -3.87 6.77
CA TYR A 264 -10.85 -2.41 6.90
C TYR A 264 -10.64 -1.96 8.35
N SER A 265 -9.66 -1.09 8.56
CA SER A 265 -9.42 -0.45 9.86
C SER A 265 -9.77 1.04 9.78
N PRO A 266 -10.81 1.50 10.50
CA PRO A 266 -11.11 2.93 10.62
C PRO A 266 -9.93 3.72 11.20
N ILE A 267 -9.83 5.00 10.85
CA ILE A 267 -8.67 5.82 11.26
C ILE A 267 -8.48 5.87 12.79
N ASN A 268 -9.56 5.98 13.56
CA ASN A 268 -9.51 5.99 15.03
C ASN A 268 -8.93 4.70 15.60
N ARG A 269 -9.28 3.55 15.01
CA ARG A 269 -8.74 2.25 15.39
C ARG A 269 -7.25 2.16 15.07
N SER A 270 -6.87 2.51 13.84
CA SER A 270 -5.47 2.47 13.39
C SER A 270 -4.59 3.38 14.25
N VAL A 271 -5.04 4.61 14.54
CA VAL A 271 -4.32 5.55 15.40
C VAL A 271 -4.15 5.00 16.82
N MET A 272 -5.22 4.46 17.42
CA MET A 272 -5.16 3.90 18.77
C MET A 272 -4.18 2.71 18.84
N MET A 273 -4.28 1.77 17.91
CA MET A 273 -3.37 0.62 17.85
C MET A 273 -1.92 1.06 17.61
N PHE A 274 -1.71 2.09 16.78
CA PHE A 274 -0.38 2.63 16.55
C PHE A 274 0.21 3.30 17.81
N ASP A 275 -0.60 4.01 18.59
CA ASP A 275 -0.18 4.62 19.84
C ASP A 275 0.14 3.59 20.94
N LEU A 276 -0.62 2.49 20.99
CA LEU A 276 -0.28 1.34 21.83
C LEU A 276 1.09 0.76 21.43
N LEU A 277 1.37 0.64 20.12
CA LEU A 277 2.68 0.20 19.63
C LEU A 277 3.79 1.18 19.97
N GLN A 278 3.55 2.49 19.89
CA GLN A 278 4.53 3.48 20.34
C GLN A 278 4.89 3.30 21.81
N THR A 279 3.90 2.99 22.65
CA THR A 279 4.09 2.70 24.07
C THR A 279 4.94 1.44 24.27
N ILE A 280 4.68 0.38 23.51
CA ILE A 280 5.50 -0.85 23.51
C ILE A 280 6.93 -0.54 23.05
N PHE A 281 7.10 0.31 22.04
CA PHE A 281 8.41 0.69 21.54
C PHE A 281 9.23 1.44 22.58
N ASP A 282 8.62 2.39 23.31
CA ASP A 282 9.29 3.15 24.38
C ASP A 282 9.53 2.34 25.67
N LYS A 283 8.71 1.31 25.93
CA LYS A 283 8.85 0.52 27.14
C LYS A 283 10.15 -0.28 27.16
N THR A 284 10.93 -0.14 28.22
CA THR A 284 12.06 -1.03 28.50
C THR A 284 11.53 -2.33 29.09
N PHE A 285 11.82 -3.44 28.41
CA PHE A 285 11.54 -4.78 28.92
C PHE A 285 12.82 -5.37 29.51
N LYS A 286 12.68 -6.19 30.55
CA LYS A 286 13.78 -6.93 31.18
C LYS A 286 13.34 -8.39 31.30
N PHE A 287 14.17 -9.28 30.79
CA PHE A 287 13.96 -10.72 30.82
C PHE A 287 15.25 -11.39 31.27
N ASP A 288 15.13 -12.53 31.94
CA ASP A 288 16.28 -13.29 32.43
C ASP A 288 16.90 -14.14 31.31
N SER A 289 16.11 -14.54 30.31
CA SER A 289 16.56 -15.28 29.14
C SER A 289 15.92 -14.78 27.84
N THR A 290 16.52 -15.17 26.71
CA THR A 290 15.98 -14.91 25.36
C THR A 290 14.66 -15.66 25.13
N ASP A 291 14.49 -16.85 25.72
CA ASP A 291 13.27 -17.64 25.62
C ASP A 291 12.10 -17.00 26.39
N ASP A 292 12.37 -16.40 27.56
CA ASP A 292 11.35 -15.63 28.30
C ASP A 292 10.87 -14.43 27.49
N ALA A 293 11.81 -13.71 26.85
CA ALA A 293 11.48 -12.60 25.97
C ALA A 293 10.60 -13.06 24.80
N ARG A 294 10.98 -14.14 24.12
CA ARG A 294 10.19 -14.71 23.01
C ARG A 294 8.79 -15.12 23.44
N SER A 295 8.68 -15.84 24.55
CA SER A 295 7.40 -16.31 25.08
C SER A 295 6.47 -15.12 25.35
N PHE A 296 6.99 -14.09 26.03
CA PHE A 296 6.22 -12.87 26.29
C PHE A 296 5.77 -12.17 25.01
N PHE A 297 6.67 -11.98 24.04
CA PHE A 297 6.35 -11.29 22.79
C PHE A 297 5.41 -12.10 21.89
N LEU A 298 5.53 -13.43 21.88
CA LEU A 298 4.61 -14.31 21.16
C LEU A 298 3.20 -14.22 21.73
N ASP A 299 3.06 -14.25 23.05
CA ASP A 299 1.76 -14.08 23.70
C ASP A 299 1.17 -12.69 23.43
N LEU A 300 2.00 -11.65 23.46
CA LEU A 300 1.57 -10.28 23.14
C LEU A 300 1.17 -10.14 21.66
N GLN A 301 1.89 -10.78 20.75
CA GLN A 301 1.56 -10.82 19.32
C GLN A 301 0.21 -11.49 19.09
N ASN A 302 -0.04 -12.63 19.73
CA ASN A 302 -1.31 -13.34 19.65
C ASN A 302 -2.46 -12.46 20.16
N ASP A 303 -2.28 -11.78 21.29
CA ASP A 303 -3.28 -10.87 21.84
C ASP A 303 -3.59 -9.71 20.88
N LEU A 304 -2.57 -8.99 20.41
CA LEU A 304 -2.73 -7.85 19.50
C LEU A 304 -3.31 -8.26 18.15
N LYS A 305 -2.89 -9.41 17.61
CA LYS A 305 -3.44 -9.94 16.35
C LYS A 305 -4.91 -10.28 16.51
N ASN A 306 -5.31 -10.89 17.63
CA ASN A 306 -6.72 -11.19 17.91
C ASN A 306 -7.55 -9.91 18.04
N VAL A 307 -6.99 -8.81 18.56
CA VAL A 307 -7.68 -7.51 18.58
C VAL A 307 -8.09 -7.10 17.17
N ASN A 308 -7.25 -7.32 16.14
CA ASN A 308 -7.55 -6.95 14.75
C ASN A 308 -8.81 -7.64 14.18
N TYR A 309 -9.14 -8.83 14.66
CA TYR A 309 -10.33 -9.60 14.27
C TYR A 309 -11.59 -9.26 15.09
N LEU A 310 -11.53 -8.31 16.03
CA LEU A 310 -12.69 -7.89 16.81
C LEU A 310 -13.30 -6.60 16.28
N VAL A 311 -14.63 -6.49 16.41
CA VAL A 311 -15.37 -5.27 16.06
C VAL A 311 -14.91 -4.13 16.96
N PHE A 312 -14.57 -3.00 16.35
CA PHE A 312 -14.04 -1.85 17.08
C PHE A 312 -15.04 -1.38 18.15
N GLU A 313 -14.54 -1.14 19.37
CA GLU A 313 -15.30 -0.73 20.57
C GLU A 313 -16.32 -1.74 21.14
N SER A 314 -16.35 -2.98 20.66
CA SER A 314 -17.17 -4.03 21.27
C SER A 314 -16.72 -4.36 22.71
N SER A 315 -17.55 -5.07 23.46
CA SER A 315 -17.21 -5.56 24.81
C SER A 315 -15.93 -6.39 24.78
N GLU A 316 -15.85 -7.34 23.86
CA GLU A 316 -14.73 -8.27 23.70
C GLU A 316 -13.45 -7.51 23.31
N PHE A 317 -13.59 -6.52 22.41
CA PHE A 317 -12.48 -5.65 22.02
C PHE A 317 -11.90 -4.91 23.22
N LYS A 318 -12.75 -4.28 24.04
CA LYS A 318 -12.34 -3.52 25.22
C LYS A 318 -11.74 -4.41 26.30
N GLU A 319 -12.29 -5.61 26.52
CA GLU A 319 -11.75 -6.58 27.47
C GLU A 319 -10.36 -7.07 27.06
N LEU A 320 -10.17 -7.41 25.78
CA LEU A 320 -8.87 -7.85 25.27
C LEU A 320 -7.85 -6.71 25.29
N LEU A 321 -8.23 -5.49 24.92
CA LEU A 321 -7.37 -4.32 25.01
C LEU A 321 -6.92 -4.07 26.46
N LYS A 322 -7.85 -4.12 27.41
CA LYS A 322 -7.54 -3.98 28.85
C LYS A 322 -6.60 -5.08 29.35
N ARG A 323 -6.73 -6.32 28.84
CA ARG A 323 -5.79 -7.40 29.15
C ARG A 323 -4.39 -7.07 28.65
N ILE A 324 -4.27 -6.52 27.44
CA ILE A 324 -2.99 -6.09 26.88
C ILE A 324 -2.39 -4.95 27.68
N GLU A 325 -3.18 -3.92 28.02
CA GLU A 325 -2.76 -2.78 28.86
C GLU A 325 -2.26 -3.27 30.22
N ASN A 326 -2.99 -4.18 30.88
CA ASN A 326 -2.56 -4.80 32.14
C ASN A 326 -1.24 -5.57 31.98
N LYS A 327 -1.08 -6.36 30.90
CA LYS A 327 0.18 -7.09 30.60
C LYS A 327 1.34 -6.11 30.37
N LEU A 328 1.05 -4.94 29.83
CA LEU A 328 2.01 -3.87 29.60
C LEU A 328 2.18 -2.94 30.80
N ASN A 329 1.41 -3.09 31.89
CA ASN A 329 1.40 -2.19 33.04
C ASN A 329 1.24 -0.71 32.64
N ILE A 330 0.24 -0.40 31.81
CA ILE A 330 -0.09 0.96 31.36
C ILE A 330 -1.54 1.33 31.65
#